data_AF-A0A959NLS1-F1
#
_entry.id   AF-A0A959NLS1-F1
#
_cell.length_a   1.000
_cell.length_b   1.000
_cell.length_c   1.000
_cell.angle_alpha   90.00
_cell.angle_beta   90.00
_cell.angle_gamma   90.00
#
_symmetry.space_group_name_H-M   'P 1'
#
loop_
_entity.id
_entity.type
_entity.pdbx_description
1 polymer ?
#
loop_
_entity_poly.entity_id
_entity_poly.type
_entity_poly.pdbx_seq_one_letter_code
_entity_poly.pdbx_strand_id
1 'polypeptide(L)'
;MRYLNKIIFINSASVKYAEIELDGNVHLIGTQGVGKSTLLRAILFFYNANKTKLGIPREKKGFDDYYFEFQNSYIIYEVLKDGVPFCVLAYKSNGKVAFRFFNSAYKRELFIDENNRAFESWDKIRSALGREIHYSSLVTSYEQFRKIIYGDNKGLKPDFRKYAIIESKQ
;
A
#
# COMPACT_ATOMS: atom_id res chain seq x y z
N MET A 1 -4.26 19.60 1.71
CA MET A 1 -4.21 18.83 0.43
C MET A 1 -4.01 17.37 0.77
N ARG A 2 -4.65 16.45 0.04
CA ARG A 2 -4.65 15.02 0.34
C ARG A 2 -4.31 14.23 -0.93
N TYR A 3 -3.19 13.51 -0.93
CA TYR A 3 -2.74 12.80 -2.13
C TYR A 3 -1.83 11.61 -1.79
N LEU A 4 -1.76 10.66 -2.72
CA LEU A 4 -0.80 9.57 -2.68
C LEU A 4 0.58 10.16 -3.01
N ASN A 5 1.47 10.19 -2.01
CA ASN A 5 2.78 10.85 -2.09
C ASN A 5 3.86 9.94 -2.68
N LYS A 6 3.87 8.67 -2.26
CA LYS A 6 4.90 7.71 -2.65
C LYS A 6 4.32 6.29 -2.68
N ILE A 7 4.87 5.46 -3.56
CA ILE A 7 4.63 4.02 -3.55
C ILE A 7 5.97 3.28 -3.45
N ILE A 8 6.00 2.26 -2.59
CA ILE A 8 7.17 1.46 -2.33
C ILE A 8 6.85 0.00 -2.64
N PHE A 9 7.72 -0.66 -3.40
CA PHE A 9 7.71 -2.09 -3.65
C PHE A 9 8.85 -2.75 -2.87
N ILE A 10 8.54 -3.82 -2.13
CA ILE A 10 9.55 -4.67 -1.48
C ILE A 10 9.24 -6.11 -1.87
N ASN A 11 10.20 -6.79 -2.50
CA ASN A 11 10.02 -8.14 -3.06
C ASN A 11 8.70 -8.31 -3.83
N SER A 12 8.30 -7.29 -4.59
CA SER A 12 6.97 -7.19 -5.21
C SER A 12 7.11 -6.93 -6.70
N ALA A 13 6.27 -7.58 -7.52
CA ALA A 13 6.24 -7.41 -8.96
C ALA A 13 7.60 -7.59 -9.65
N SER A 14 8.37 -8.59 -9.18
CA SER A 14 9.73 -8.91 -9.64
C SER A 14 10.79 -7.86 -9.31
N VAL A 15 10.50 -6.93 -8.40
CA VAL A 15 11.44 -5.92 -7.91
C VAL A 15 11.79 -6.18 -6.45
N LYS A 16 13.09 -6.22 -6.13
CA LYS A 16 13.57 -6.40 -4.74
C LYS A 16 13.21 -5.20 -3.87
N TYR A 17 13.47 -4.00 -4.38
CA TYR A 17 13.16 -2.74 -3.72
C TYR A 17 13.00 -1.63 -4.78
N ALA A 18 11.94 -0.84 -4.67
CA ALA A 18 11.81 0.42 -5.40
C ALA A 18 10.95 1.40 -4.61
N GLU A 19 11.34 2.67 -4.63
CA GLU A 19 10.57 3.79 -4.11
C GLU A 19 10.28 4.74 -5.27
N ILE A 20 9.02 5.08 -5.46
CA ILE A 20 8.58 5.97 -6.53
C ILE A 20 7.75 7.10 -5.93
N GLU A 21 8.25 8.33 -6.11
CA GLU A 21 7.55 9.57 -5.76
C GLU A 21 6.40 9.82 -6.75
N LEU A 22 5.27 10.29 -6.22
CA LEU A 22 4.01 10.51 -6.92
C LEU A 22 3.46 11.92 -6.69
N ASP A 23 4.20 12.78 -5.99
CA ASP A 23 3.87 14.18 -5.82
C ASP A 23 4.22 14.99 -7.08
N GLY A 24 3.31 15.88 -7.47
CA GLY A 24 3.45 16.68 -8.69
C GLY A 24 3.17 15.90 -9.98
N ASN A 25 3.89 16.27 -11.04
CA ASN A 25 3.67 15.73 -12.39
C ASN A 25 4.62 14.57 -12.66
N VAL A 26 4.10 13.34 -12.67
CA VAL A 26 4.88 12.13 -12.95
C VAL A 26 4.61 11.61 -14.35
N HIS A 27 5.69 11.41 -15.13
CA HIS A 27 5.63 10.81 -16.46
C HIS A 27 6.37 9.46 -16.48
N LEU A 28 5.67 8.40 -16.89
CA LEU A 28 6.22 7.04 -16.98
C LEU A 28 6.69 6.72 -18.40
N ILE A 29 8.00 6.71 -18.61
CA ILE A 29 8.64 6.39 -19.91
C ILE A 29 9.39 5.04 -19.86
N GLY A 30 9.68 4.47 -21.03
CA GLY A 30 10.50 3.26 -21.18
C GLY A 30 9.97 2.28 -22.23
N THR A 31 10.75 1.27 -22.58
CA THR A 31 10.42 0.26 -23.59
C THR A 31 9.30 -0.69 -23.14
N GLN A 32 8.82 -1.57 -24.02
CA GLN A 32 7.78 -2.54 -23.66
C GLN A 32 8.28 -3.52 -22.59
N GLY A 33 7.42 -3.88 -21.63
CA GLY A 33 7.74 -4.87 -20.59
C GLY A 33 8.48 -4.36 -19.35
N VAL A 34 8.97 -3.11 -19.33
CA VAL A 34 9.80 -2.56 -18.22
C VAL A 34 9.07 -2.23 -16.91
N GLY A 35 7.77 -2.54 -16.80
CA GLY A 35 7.01 -2.32 -15.55
C GLY A 35 6.16 -1.05 -15.47
N LYS A 36 5.98 -0.29 -16.56
CA LYS A 36 5.07 0.88 -16.57
C LYS A 36 3.64 0.53 -16.13
N SER A 37 3.05 -0.50 -16.75
CA SER A 37 1.71 -0.98 -16.36
C SER A 37 1.69 -1.61 -14.96
N THR A 38 2.84 -2.05 -14.46
CA THR A 38 2.96 -2.59 -13.10
C THR A 38 2.72 -1.48 -12.08
N LEU A 39 3.45 -0.37 -12.20
CA LEU A 39 3.24 0.81 -11.36
C LEU A 39 1.82 1.37 -11.47
N LEU A 40 1.31 1.56 -12.69
CA LEU A 40 -0.04 2.10 -12.90
C LEU A 40 -1.13 1.22 -12.25
N ARG A 41 -1.02 -0.11 -12.36
CA ARG A 41 -1.98 -1.02 -11.73
C ARG A 41 -1.89 -1.01 -10.20
N ALA A 42 -0.70 -0.86 -9.64
CA ALA A 42 -0.55 -0.73 -8.19
C ALA A 42 -1.17 0.57 -7.65
N ILE A 43 -1.04 1.69 -8.39
CA ILE A 43 -1.72 2.96 -8.09
C ILE A 43 -3.24 2.80 -8.22
N LEU A 44 -3.73 2.21 -9.32
CA LEU A 44 -5.16 1.96 -9.52
C LEU A 44 -5.76 1.04 -8.43
N PHE A 45 -5.00 0.05 -7.97
CA PHE A 45 -5.42 -0.83 -6.89
C PHE A 45 -5.59 -0.08 -5.57
N PHE A 46 -4.73 0.90 -5.26
CA PHE A 46 -4.91 1.74 -4.08
C PHE A 46 -6.25 2.48 -4.08
N TYR A 47 -6.69 3.02 -5.22
CA TYR A 47 -7.97 3.73 -5.27
C TYR A 47 -9.18 2.79 -5.33
N ASN A 48 -9.10 1.74 -6.14
CA ASN A 48 -10.27 0.91 -6.42
C ASN A 48 -10.38 -0.35 -5.55
N ALA A 49 -9.29 -0.80 -4.94
CA ALA A 49 -9.16 -2.07 -4.21
C ALA A 49 -9.86 -3.24 -4.91
N ASN A 50 -9.77 -3.28 -6.25
CA ASN A 50 -10.50 -4.23 -7.06
C ASN A 50 -9.57 -4.84 -8.11
N LYS A 51 -9.18 -6.09 -7.87
CA LYS A 51 -8.22 -6.83 -8.70
C LYS A 51 -8.75 -7.15 -10.10
N THR A 52 -10.06 -7.29 -10.27
CA THR A 52 -10.65 -7.63 -11.57
C THR A 52 -10.74 -6.42 -12.50
N LYS A 53 -10.70 -5.20 -11.94
CA LYS A 53 -10.74 -3.93 -12.68
C LYS A 53 -9.35 -3.33 -12.96
N LEU A 54 -8.29 -4.13 -12.90
CA LEU A 54 -6.91 -3.68 -13.17
C LEU A 54 -6.45 -3.91 -14.62
N GLY A 55 -7.32 -4.46 -15.48
CA GLY A 55 -6.98 -4.76 -16.87
C GLY A 55 -5.79 -5.72 -16.99
N ILE A 56 -5.71 -6.72 -16.09
CA ILE A 56 -4.72 -7.79 -16.19
C ILE A 56 -5.30 -8.85 -17.14
N PRO A 57 -4.61 -9.16 -18.27
CA PRO A 57 -5.05 -10.21 -19.18
C PRO A 57 -5.13 -11.57 -18.50
N ARG A 58 -6.04 -12.44 -18.95
CA ARG A 58 -6.31 -13.74 -18.31
C ARG A 58 -5.13 -14.70 -18.37
N GLU A 59 -4.29 -14.55 -19.38
CA GLU A 59 -3.08 -15.34 -19.63
C GLU A 59 -1.89 -14.95 -18.73
N LYS A 60 -1.98 -13.83 -17.99
CA LYS A 60 -0.93 -13.38 -17.08
C LYS A 60 -1.24 -13.77 -15.64
N LYS A 61 -0.19 -13.84 -14.80
CA LYS A 61 -0.33 -13.99 -13.34
C LYS A 61 -1.34 -12.95 -12.81
N GLY A 62 -2.23 -13.39 -11.92
CA GLY A 62 -3.17 -12.50 -11.25
C GLY A 62 -2.46 -11.47 -10.36
N PHE A 63 -3.21 -10.49 -9.86
CA PHE A 63 -2.65 -9.42 -9.03
C PHE A 63 -1.93 -9.97 -7.79
N ASP A 64 -2.52 -10.93 -7.08
CA ASP A 64 -1.90 -11.47 -5.86
C ASP A 64 -0.61 -12.23 -6.15
N ASP A 65 -0.61 -13.09 -7.17
CA ASP A 65 0.54 -13.93 -7.49
C ASP A 65 1.70 -13.13 -8.07
N TYR A 66 1.42 -11.99 -8.71
CA TYR A 66 2.43 -11.13 -9.31
C TYR A 66 3.00 -10.10 -8.31
N TYR A 67 2.14 -9.40 -7.57
CA TYR A 67 2.59 -8.36 -6.64
C TYR A 67 2.94 -8.90 -5.25
N PHE A 68 2.37 -10.03 -4.86
CA PHE A 68 2.54 -10.60 -3.52
C PHE A 68 3.02 -12.05 -3.61
N GLU A 69 3.99 -12.33 -4.48
CA GLU A 69 4.51 -13.68 -4.73
C GLU A 69 4.96 -14.37 -3.43
N PHE A 70 5.67 -13.64 -2.57
CA PHE A 70 6.22 -14.13 -1.30
C PHE A 70 5.45 -13.58 -0.09
N GLN A 71 5.63 -14.20 1.08
CA GLN A 71 5.04 -13.70 2.34
C GLN A 71 5.61 -12.34 2.77
N ASN A 72 6.85 -12.06 2.37
CA ASN A 72 7.54 -10.79 2.58
C ASN A 72 7.49 -9.86 1.35
N SER A 73 6.52 -10.07 0.47
CA SER A 73 6.19 -9.11 -0.58
C SER A 73 5.28 -8.02 -0.02
N TYR A 74 5.71 -6.78 -0.15
CA TYR A 74 4.99 -5.62 0.36
C TYR A 74 4.80 -4.55 -0.73
N ILE A 75 3.63 -3.93 -0.70
CA ILE A 75 3.43 -2.61 -1.31
C ILE A 75 3.09 -1.65 -0.18
N ILE A 76 3.81 -0.54 -0.09
CA ILE A 76 3.52 0.51 0.88
C ILE A 76 3.10 1.76 0.10
N TYR A 77 1.95 2.31 0.47
CA TYR A 77 1.44 3.57 -0.04
C TYR A 77 1.63 4.63 1.03
N GLU A 78 2.46 5.63 0.77
CA GLU A 78 2.55 6.82 1.62
C GLU A 78 1.57 7.88 1.10
N VAL A 79 0.77 8.41 2.00
CA VAL A 79 -0.24 9.42 1.72
C VAL A 79 0.07 10.65 2.54
N LEU A 80 0.10 11.82 1.91
CA LEU A 80 0.15 13.09 2.62
C LEU A 80 -1.26 13.61 2.81
N LYS A 81 -1.67 13.80 4.07
CA LYS A 81 -2.97 14.36 4.43
C LYS A 81 -2.78 15.62 5.25
N ASP A 82 -3.07 16.77 4.65
CA ASP A 82 -3.05 18.07 5.32
C ASP A 82 -1.69 18.33 6.03
N GLY A 83 -0.60 17.96 5.35
CA GLY A 83 0.77 18.09 5.83
C GLY A 83 1.26 16.93 6.70
N VAL A 84 0.38 16.00 7.09
CA VAL A 84 0.74 14.86 7.95
C VAL A 84 0.78 13.57 7.12
N PRO A 85 1.93 12.88 7.06
CA PRO A 85 2.02 11.62 6.33
C PRO A 85 1.46 10.45 7.15
N PHE A 86 0.85 9.51 6.44
CA PHE A 86 0.57 8.17 6.95
C PHE A 86 0.85 7.15 5.86
N CYS A 87 1.00 5.89 6.25
CA CYS A 87 1.20 4.81 5.30
C CYS A 87 0.09 3.77 5.35
N VAL A 88 -0.11 3.11 4.22
CA VAL A 88 -0.90 1.89 4.06
C VAL A 88 0.04 0.77 3.62
N LEU A 89 0.22 -0.24 4.47
CA LEU A 89 0.88 -1.49 4.11
C LEU A 89 -0.16 -2.43 3.48
N ALA A 90 0.08 -2.86 2.25
CA ALA A 90 -0.57 -4.01 1.65
C ALA A 90 0.38 -5.21 1.70
N TYR A 91 -0.12 -6.35 2.18
CA TYR A 91 0.68 -7.58 2.32
C TYR A 91 -0.20 -8.83 2.32
N LYS A 92 0.41 -9.99 2.09
CA LYS A 92 -0.29 -11.27 2.18
C LYS A 92 -0.51 -11.65 3.65
N SER A 93 -1.76 -11.90 4.02
CA SER A 93 -2.17 -12.40 5.32
C SER A 93 -3.19 -13.52 5.10
N ASN A 94 -2.89 -14.72 5.62
CA ASN A 94 -3.74 -15.92 5.41
C ASN A 94 -4.09 -16.17 3.93
N GLY A 95 -3.10 -16.02 3.05
CA GLY A 95 -3.24 -16.26 1.61
C GLY A 95 -3.97 -15.17 0.81
N LYS A 96 -4.44 -14.09 1.45
CA LYS A 96 -5.11 -12.97 0.77
C LYS A 96 -4.40 -11.66 1.06
N VAL A 97 -4.45 -10.72 0.13
CA VAL A 97 -3.94 -9.36 0.37
C VAL A 97 -4.84 -8.64 1.37
N ALA A 98 -4.22 -8.13 2.44
CA ALA A 98 -4.85 -7.36 3.50
C ALA A 98 -4.05 -6.07 3.75
N PHE A 99 -4.63 -5.15 4.52
CA PHE A 99 -4.09 -3.83 4.75
C PHE A 99 -3.91 -3.50 6.22
N ARG A 100 -2.90 -2.68 6.52
CA ARG A 100 -2.76 -1.96 7.79
C ARG A 100 -2.37 -0.53 7.52
N PHE A 101 -2.90 0.38 8.33
CA PHE A 101 -2.58 1.79 8.29
C PHE A 101 -1.70 2.15 9.48
N PHE A 102 -0.76 3.08 9.32
CA PHE A 102 0.07 3.54 10.43
C PHE A 102 0.48 5.01 10.28
N ASN A 103 0.58 5.71 11.42
CA ASN A 103 0.78 7.17 11.48
C ASN A 103 2.27 7.51 11.40
N SER A 104 2.88 7.25 10.25
CA SER A 104 4.26 7.64 9.97
C SER A 104 4.43 7.83 8.47
N ALA A 105 5.40 8.66 8.09
CA ALA A 105 6.03 8.55 6.78
C ALA A 105 6.69 7.17 6.61
N TYR A 106 6.91 6.78 5.36
CA TYR A 106 7.69 5.61 5.02
C TYR A 106 9.12 5.77 5.54
N LYS A 107 9.59 4.71 6.19
CA LYS A 107 10.95 4.59 6.72
C LYS A 107 11.42 3.18 6.37
N ARG A 108 12.53 3.08 5.65
CA ARG A 108 13.02 1.81 5.09
C ARG A 108 13.32 0.78 6.18
N GLU A 109 13.87 1.24 7.29
CA GLU A 109 14.23 0.48 8.48
C GLU A 109 13.02 -0.20 9.17
N LEU A 110 11.79 0.23 8.87
CA LEU A 110 10.58 -0.42 9.38
C LEU A 110 10.25 -1.72 8.64
N PHE A 111 10.88 -1.97 7.49
CA PHE A 111 10.57 -3.10 6.61
C PHE A 111 11.78 -3.91 6.18
N ILE A 112 12.99 -3.37 6.29
CA ILE A 112 14.22 -3.96 5.78
C ILE A 112 15.30 -3.89 6.86
N ASP A 113 15.98 -5.00 7.10
CA ASP A 113 17.08 -5.10 8.06
C ASP A 113 18.39 -4.48 7.53
N GLU A 114 19.39 -4.42 8.40
CA GLU A 114 20.74 -3.90 8.08
C GLU A 114 21.45 -4.70 6.98
N ASN A 115 21.04 -5.96 6.75
CA ASN A 115 21.56 -6.83 5.69
C ASN A 115 20.79 -6.69 4.36
N ASN A 116 19.93 -5.68 4.22
CA ASN A 116 19.08 -5.46 3.06
C ASN A 116 18.11 -6.61 2.76
N ARG A 117 17.63 -7.28 3.81
CA ARG A 117 16.59 -8.31 3.76
C ARG A 117 15.27 -7.74 4.24
N ALA A 118 14.22 -7.95 3.45
CA ALA A 118 12.87 -7.61 3.87
C ALA A 118 12.47 -8.45 5.08
N PHE A 119 11.83 -7.83 6.07
CA PHE A 119 11.24 -8.54 7.20
C PHE A 119 10.29 -9.62 6.72
N GLU A 120 10.33 -10.78 7.36
CA GLU A 120 9.62 -11.97 6.91
C GLU A 120 8.13 -11.99 7.30
N SER A 121 7.73 -11.14 8.24
CA SER A 121 6.40 -11.15 8.84
C SER A 121 5.97 -9.80 9.37
N TRP A 122 4.65 -9.67 9.58
CA TRP A 122 4.07 -8.54 10.29
C TRP A 122 4.63 -8.38 11.71
N ASP A 123 5.00 -9.46 12.41
CA ASP A 123 5.50 -9.36 13.78
C ASP A 123 6.84 -8.61 13.84
N LYS A 124 7.72 -8.82 12.86
CA LYS A 124 8.98 -8.07 12.73
C LYS A 124 8.74 -6.59 12.41
N ILE A 125 7.82 -6.30 11.48
CA ILE A 125 7.41 -4.92 11.16
C ILE A 125 6.83 -4.25 12.42
N ARG A 126 5.94 -4.93 13.16
CA ARG A 126 5.36 -4.43 14.41
C ARG A 126 6.43 -4.14 15.45
N SER A 127 7.42 -5.02 15.61
CA SER A 127 8.56 -4.78 16.50
C SER A 127 9.34 -3.54 16.10
N ALA A 128 9.59 -3.33 14.81
CA ALA A 128 10.30 -2.16 14.30
C ALA A 128 9.50 -0.85 14.42
N LEU A 129 8.16 -0.90 14.30
CA LEU A 129 7.27 0.25 14.57
C LEU A 129 7.36 0.73 16.03
N GLY A 130 7.71 -0.18 16.95
CA GLY A 130 7.83 0.13 18.37
C GLY A 130 6.50 0.57 18.99
N ARG A 131 6.59 1.40 20.04
CA ARG A 131 5.42 1.95 20.74
C ARG A 131 4.98 3.33 20.24
N GLU A 132 5.86 4.00 19.49
CA GLU A 132 5.65 5.38 19.05
C GLU A 132 4.77 5.47 17.80
N ILE A 133 4.91 4.51 16.87
CA ILE A 133 4.15 4.51 15.63
C ILE A 133 2.86 3.71 15.82
N HIS A 134 1.76 4.44 15.99
CA HIS A 134 0.44 3.84 16.03
C HIS A 134 0.08 3.18 14.69
N TYR A 135 -0.43 1.94 14.74
CA TYR A 135 -0.95 1.19 13.58
C TYR A 135 -2.39 0.69 13.81
N SER A 136 -3.13 0.44 12.73
CA SER A 136 -4.52 -0.02 12.77
C SER A 136 -4.65 -1.54 12.98
N SER A 137 -5.85 -1.98 13.35
CA SER A 137 -6.25 -3.38 13.18
C SER A 137 -6.15 -3.79 11.70
N LEU A 138 -6.04 -5.10 11.45
CA LEU A 138 -5.98 -5.65 10.10
C LEU A 138 -7.29 -5.36 9.35
N VAL A 139 -7.17 -4.89 8.10
CA VAL A 139 -8.30 -4.66 7.19
C VAL A 139 -8.21 -5.69 6.08
N THR A 140 -9.09 -6.69 6.11
CA THR A 140 -9.13 -7.78 5.12
C THR A 140 -10.17 -7.54 4.03
N SER A 141 -11.15 -6.66 4.26
CA SER A 141 -12.20 -6.34 3.29
C SER A 141 -11.82 -5.16 2.39
N TYR A 142 -11.95 -5.34 1.08
CA TYR A 142 -11.70 -4.29 0.09
C TYR A 142 -12.79 -3.23 0.08
N GLU A 143 -14.00 -3.59 0.48
CA GLU A 143 -15.04 -2.62 0.75
C GLU A 143 -14.68 -1.76 1.96
N GLN A 144 -14.25 -2.38 3.07
CA GLN A 144 -13.85 -1.64 4.26
C GLN A 144 -12.66 -0.71 3.96
N PHE A 145 -11.64 -1.21 3.25
CA PHE A 145 -10.52 -0.39 2.82
C PHE A 145 -10.97 0.83 2.00
N ARG A 146 -11.86 0.63 1.00
CA ARG A 146 -12.44 1.74 0.23
C ARG A 146 -13.20 2.73 1.09
N LYS A 147 -14.02 2.24 2.03
CA LYS A 147 -14.75 3.10 2.98
C LYS A 147 -13.78 3.97 3.79
N ILE A 148 -12.66 3.40 4.24
CA ILE A 148 -11.63 4.12 4.99
C ILE A 148 -11.00 5.24 4.15
N ILE A 149 -10.48 4.92 2.96
CA ILE A 149 -9.79 5.92 2.12
C ILE A 149 -10.75 6.99 1.59
N TYR A 150 -12.02 6.65 1.33
CA TYR A 150 -13.03 7.59 0.85
C TYR A 150 -13.83 8.29 1.96
N GLY A 151 -13.56 7.98 3.22
CA GLY A 151 -14.22 8.63 4.36
C GLY A 151 -15.70 8.25 4.56
N ASP A 152 -16.15 7.11 4.02
CA ASP A 152 -17.46 6.54 4.36
C ASP A 152 -17.39 5.90 5.74
N ASN A 153 -17.74 6.70 6.75
CA ASN A 153 -17.59 6.34 8.15
C ASN A 153 -18.67 5.38 8.67
N LYS A 154 -19.65 4.98 7.85
CA LYS A 154 -20.76 4.14 8.28
C LYS A 154 -20.27 2.74 8.65
N GLY A 155 -20.33 2.42 9.94
CA GLY A 155 -19.87 1.14 10.48
C GLY A 155 -18.34 1.00 10.61
N LEU A 156 -17.57 2.07 10.40
CA LEU A 156 -16.13 2.08 10.65
C LEU A 156 -15.82 2.45 12.10
N LYS A 157 -14.77 1.86 12.66
CA LYS A 157 -14.22 2.29 13.96
C LYS A 157 -13.70 3.73 13.85
N PRO A 158 -13.86 4.57 14.89
CA PRO A 158 -13.41 5.96 14.87
C PRO A 158 -11.93 6.15 14.49
N ASP A 159 -11.07 5.21 14.89
CA ASP A 159 -9.63 5.25 14.63
C ASP A 159 -9.25 5.29 13.14
N PHE A 160 -10.16 4.85 12.25
CA PHE A 160 -9.91 4.87 10.81
C PHE A 160 -10.21 6.22 10.14
N ARG A 161 -10.99 7.11 10.78
CA ARG A 161 -11.42 8.39 10.19
C ARG A 161 -10.25 9.28 9.76
N LYS A 162 -9.11 9.16 10.44
CA LYS A 162 -7.89 9.91 10.12
C LYS A 162 -7.25 9.52 8.79
N TYR A 163 -7.52 8.33 8.25
CA TYR A 163 -6.91 7.84 7.00
C TYR A 163 -7.73 8.16 5.73
N ALA A 164 -8.82 8.91 5.84
CA ALA A 164 -9.60 9.36 4.69
C ALA A 164 -8.82 10.39 3.87
N ILE A 165 -8.75 10.17 2.55
CA ILE A 165 -8.11 11.05 1.56
C ILE A 165 -9.10 11.95 0.83
N ILE A 166 -10.41 11.67 0.95
CA ILE A 166 -11.48 12.54 0.46
C ILE A 166 -12.19 13.20 1.64
N GLU A 167 -12.68 14.43 1.44
CA GLU A 167 -13.60 15.07 2.37
C GLU A 167 -14.99 14.45 2.20
N SER A 168 -15.50 13.81 3.25
CA SER A 168 -16.92 13.50 3.29
C SER A 168 -17.67 14.82 3.20
N LYS A 169 -18.53 14.97 2.18
CA LYS A 169 -19.51 16.07 2.18
C LYS A 169 -20.32 15.93 3.48
N GLN A 170 -20.25 16.96 4.33
CA GLN A 170 -21.16 17.10 5.47
C GLN A 170 -22.57 17.33 4.96
#